data_AF-A0A076LLC3-F1
#
_entry.id   AF-A0A076LLC3-F1
#
_cell.length_a   1.000
_cell.length_b   1.000
_cell.length_c   1.000
_cell.angle_alpha   90.00
_cell.angle_beta   90.00
_cell.angle_gamma   90.00
#
_symmetry.space_group_name_H-M   'P 1'
#
loop_
_entity.id
_entity.type
_entity.pdbx_description
1 polymer ?
#
loop_
_entity_poly.entity_id
_entity_poly.type
_entity_poly.pdbx_seq_one_letter_code
_entity_poly.pdbx_strand_id
1 'polypeptide(L)'
;MIKVVEGELIKTLTDGKLEDIVTELGTGYILILLKDNNKLHEGCIFVEDGEIVGYFYTDNESTEICGNAEKVLELLNHENKIIELYRYDKDKLNLMKWLYPEIFVIKKTEKRESKEEKKTEESGEEKYLNIKLNIPLDVPIAVNVKDFEAYLNDNKYIVINVYRKISGMFENGYIIYKGKTPIAAAYECNYGVLLGEDAYKKIEQMLNDENTVIDVYEYDEKKLNVLLDVYPEMKIEDEKKEIKKEIDRVDRTDSVSISETNDVLGKVGEEEVELSREELLKKLGLTEPDEEWVETILEDFIRPSDEELQELKKKIEREIIENVKNIDGVDDVKPDINVKWENGRYFIFGDVNVKRKRILGIIKKDVEPSIVKFEIDKVIKKNISKYTSRISINIE
;
A
#
# COMPACT_ATOMS: atom_id res chain seq x y z
N MET A 1 -1.18 21.10 -6.27
CA MET A 1 0.13 21.34 -6.89
C MET A 1 1.07 20.20 -6.58
N ILE A 2 1.08 19.23 -7.48
CA ILE A 2 1.98 18.08 -7.48
C ILE A 2 3.41 18.59 -7.62
N LYS A 3 4.32 18.08 -6.79
CA LYS A 3 5.75 18.39 -6.90
C LYS A 3 6.50 17.16 -7.38
N VAL A 4 6.98 17.22 -8.61
CA VAL A 4 7.84 16.17 -9.17
C VAL A 4 9.16 16.18 -8.40
N VAL A 5 9.56 15.02 -7.88
CA VAL A 5 10.81 14.86 -7.12
C VAL A 5 11.99 15.10 -8.07
N GLU A 6 12.98 15.88 -7.67
CA GLU A 6 14.07 16.25 -8.57
C GLU A 6 14.99 15.03 -8.89
N GLY A 7 15.17 14.79 -10.18
CA GLY A 7 16.07 13.77 -10.71
C GLY A 7 17.47 14.33 -10.99
N GLU A 8 18.37 13.49 -11.50
CA GLU A 8 19.65 13.95 -12.02
C GLU A 8 19.48 14.38 -13.48
N LEU A 9 19.69 15.66 -13.78
CA LEU A 9 19.63 16.17 -15.15
C LEU A 9 20.72 15.50 -16.00
N ILE A 10 20.30 14.80 -17.05
CA ILE A 10 21.18 14.14 -18.00
C ILE A 10 21.47 15.07 -19.18
N LYS A 11 20.41 15.69 -19.72
CA LYS A 11 20.47 16.35 -21.03
C LYS A 11 19.31 17.32 -21.22
N THR A 12 19.56 18.38 -21.97
CA THR A 12 18.55 19.32 -22.45
C THR A 12 18.54 19.31 -23.97
N LEU A 13 17.35 19.26 -24.55
CA LEU A 13 17.06 19.17 -25.98
C LEU A 13 16.05 20.25 -26.37
N THR A 14 16.11 20.70 -27.62
CA THR A 14 15.08 21.57 -28.22
C THR A 14 14.14 20.81 -29.14
N ASP A 15 14.53 19.60 -29.55
CA ASP A 15 13.72 18.71 -30.39
C ASP A 15 14.20 17.26 -30.28
N GLY A 16 13.36 16.31 -30.68
CA GLY A 16 13.70 14.89 -30.71
C GLY A 16 12.48 13.98 -30.80
N LYS A 17 12.68 12.74 -31.28
CA LYS A 17 11.63 11.72 -31.31
C LYS A 17 11.46 11.12 -29.93
N LEU A 18 10.20 11.04 -29.48
CA LEU A 18 9.89 10.55 -28.13
C LEU A 18 10.41 9.12 -27.90
N GLU A 19 10.27 8.23 -28.88
CA GLU A 19 10.72 6.83 -28.78
C GLU A 19 12.24 6.72 -28.52
N ASP A 20 13.03 7.54 -29.23
CA ASP A 20 14.49 7.58 -29.07
C ASP A 20 14.86 8.13 -27.68
N ILE A 21 14.17 9.18 -27.23
CA ILE A 21 14.39 9.82 -25.92
C ILE A 21 14.04 8.87 -24.77
N VAL A 22 12.91 8.17 -24.87
CA VAL A 22 12.44 7.19 -23.87
C VAL A 22 13.45 6.04 -23.75
N THR A 23 13.94 5.54 -24.88
CA THR A 23 14.95 4.47 -24.92
C THR A 23 16.30 4.93 -24.36
N GLU A 24 16.74 6.16 -24.68
CA GLU A 24 17.99 6.74 -24.15
C GLU A 24 17.92 6.94 -22.63
N LEU A 25 16.77 7.35 -22.10
CA LEU A 25 16.57 7.66 -20.68
C LEU A 25 16.59 6.41 -19.79
N GLY A 26 15.94 5.32 -20.22
CA GLY A 26 15.81 4.10 -19.43
C GLY A 26 14.86 4.24 -18.24
N THR A 27 15.28 4.85 -17.13
CA THR A 27 14.42 5.08 -15.95
C THR A 27 14.55 6.53 -15.45
N GLY A 28 13.43 7.23 -15.34
CA GLY A 28 13.42 8.65 -15.01
C GLY A 28 12.16 9.37 -15.43
N TYR A 29 12.28 10.66 -15.71
CA TYR A 29 11.22 11.43 -16.35
C TYR A 29 11.78 12.40 -17.40
N ILE A 30 10.94 12.70 -18.39
CA ILE A 30 11.17 13.69 -19.41
C ILE A 30 10.29 14.90 -19.05
N LEU A 31 10.92 16.05 -18.82
CA LEU A 31 10.24 17.32 -18.57
C LEU A 31 10.17 18.13 -19.85
N ILE A 32 8.98 18.59 -20.22
CA ILE A 32 8.72 19.41 -21.40
C ILE A 32 8.21 20.75 -20.90
N LEU A 33 8.97 21.81 -21.18
CA LEU A 33 8.65 23.17 -20.80
C LEU A 33 8.27 23.97 -22.04
N LEU A 34 7.11 24.62 -22.00
CA LEU A 34 6.65 25.51 -23.05
C LEU A 34 6.13 26.80 -22.44
N LYS A 35 6.66 27.93 -22.91
CA LYS A 35 6.14 29.26 -22.56
C LYS A 35 5.27 29.77 -23.70
N ASP A 36 3.97 29.86 -23.47
CA ASP A 36 3.01 30.43 -24.43
C ASP A 36 2.21 31.57 -23.78
N ASN A 37 2.13 32.72 -24.44
CA ASN A 37 1.32 33.87 -24.01
C ASN A 37 1.42 34.24 -22.51
N ASN A 38 2.65 34.23 -21.96
CA ASN A 38 2.99 34.44 -20.53
C ASN A 38 2.58 33.33 -19.54
N LYS A 39 2.02 32.21 -20.01
CA LYS A 39 1.80 31.00 -19.21
C LYS A 39 2.93 30.00 -19.41
N LEU A 40 3.31 29.32 -18.33
CA LEU A 40 4.31 28.26 -18.34
C LEU A 40 3.59 26.92 -18.25
N HIS A 41 3.70 26.13 -19.31
CA HIS A 41 3.18 24.78 -19.38
C HIS A 41 4.30 23.80 -19.10
N GLU A 42 4.03 22.86 -18.20
CA GLU A 42 4.96 21.79 -17.83
C GLU A 42 4.29 20.44 -18.09
N GLY A 43 4.94 19.62 -18.90
CA GLY A 43 4.55 18.24 -19.14
C GLY A 43 5.65 17.29 -18.67
N CYS A 44 5.30 16.30 -17.87
CA CYS A 44 6.20 15.24 -17.43
C CYS A 44 5.77 13.89 -18.02
N ILE A 45 6.72 13.17 -18.59
CA ILE A 45 6.55 11.78 -19.04
C ILE A 45 7.45 10.91 -18.18
N PHE A 46 6.87 10.03 -17.37
CA PHE A 46 7.63 9.10 -16.53
C PHE A 46 7.96 7.84 -17.30
N VAL A 47 9.21 7.38 -17.19
CA VAL A 47 9.75 6.24 -17.92
C VAL A 47 10.35 5.24 -16.93
N GLU A 48 10.05 3.96 -17.10
CA GLU A 48 10.62 2.85 -16.35
C GLU A 48 11.12 1.78 -17.31
N ASP A 49 12.38 1.38 -17.18
CA ASP A 49 13.01 0.35 -18.02
C ASP A 49 12.77 0.54 -19.54
N GLY A 50 12.70 1.80 -20.01
CA GLY A 50 12.49 2.17 -21.41
C GLY A 50 11.03 2.20 -21.86
N GLU A 51 10.08 2.09 -20.94
CA GLU A 51 8.64 2.17 -21.22
C GLU A 51 8.01 3.38 -20.52
N ILE A 52 7.05 4.03 -21.18
CA ILE A 52 6.32 5.14 -20.57
C ILE A 52 5.31 4.58 -19.57
N VAL A 53 5.44 4.99 -18.31
CA VAL A 53 4.62 4.51 -17.20
C VAL A 53 3.70 5.58 -16.61
N GLY A 54 3.84 6.85 -17.01
CA GLY A 54 2.98 7.91 -16.48
C GLY A 54 3.08 9.24 -17.21
N TYR A 55 2.04 10.06 -17.05
CA TYR A 55 1.93 11.39 -17.64
C TYR A 55 1.41 12.38 -16.61
N PHE A 56 2.03 13.56 -16.55
CA PHE A 56 1.55 14.67 -15.74
C PHE A 56 1.66 15.96 -16.53
N TYR A 57 0.64 16.81 -16.44
CA TYR A 57 0.62 18.13 -17.06
C TYR A 57 0.15 19.18 -16.06
N THR A 58 0.77 20.35 -16.07
CA THR A 58 0.26 21.54 -15.38
C THR A 58 0.48 22.83 -16.18
N ASP A 59 -0.41 23.82 -15.96
CA ASP A 59 -0.23 25.20 -16.44
C ASP A 59 0.34 26.13 -15.35
N ASN A 60 0.77 25.58 -14.21
CA ASN A 60 1.28 26.29 -13.02
C ASN A 60 0.31 27.33 -12.42
N GLU A 61 -0.96 27.32 -12.80
CA GLU A 61 -1.97 28.24 -12.29
C GLU A 61 -3.15 27.50 -11.66
N SER A 62 -3.83 26.66 -12.45
CA SER A 62 -5.12 26.07 -12.06
C SER A 62 -5.38 24.68 -12.62
N THR A 63 -4.63 24.27 -13.64
CA THR A 63 -4.82 22.99 -14.31
C THR A 63 -3.75 22.00 -13.88
N GLU A 64 -4.17 20.84 -13.39
CA GLU A 64 -3.32 19.67 -13.17
C GLU A 64 -4.02 18.46 -13.81
N ILE A 65 -3.32 17.74 -14.68
CA ILE A 65 -3.85 16.57 -15.38
C ILE A 65 -2.89 15.41 -15.16
N CYS A 66 -3.38 14.33 -14.57
CA CYS A 66 -2.62 13.14 -14.26
C CYS A 66 -3.10 11.97 -15.12
N GLY A 67 -2.16 11.14 -15.59
CA GLY A 67 -2.44 9.90 -16.30
C GLY A 67 -3.00 10.07 -17.72
N ASN A 68 -3.10 11.29 -18.25
CA ASN A 68 -3.54 11.54 -19.63
C ASN A 68 -2.39 12.11 -20.48
N ALA A 69 -2.07 11.41 -21.57
CA ALA A 69 -1.00 11.75 -22.49
C ALA A 69 -1.32 12.96 -23.40
N GLU A 70 -2.59 13.28 -23.67
CA GLU A 70 -2.99 14.23 -24.72
C GLU A 70 -2.27 15.58 -24.63
N LYS A 71 -2.42 16.27 -23.49
CA LYS A 71 -1.81 17.59 -23.31
C LYS A 71 -0.29 17.54 -23.24
N VAL A 72 0.27 16.48 -22.66
CA VAL A 72 1.74 16.33 -22.56
C VAL A 72 2.35 16.11 -23.95
N LEU A 73 1.73 15.28 -24.78
CA LEU A 73 2.17 15.02 -26.15
C LEU A 73 1.90 16.20 -27.08
N GLU A 74 0.86 17.00 -26.83
CA GLU A 74 0.62 18.26 -27.55
C GLU A 74 1.81 19.21 -27.42
N LEU A 75 2.42 19.32 -26.22
CA LEU A 75 3.60 20.17 -26.00
C LEU A 75 4.78 19.79 -26.90
N LEU A 76 4.94 18.51 -27.25
CA LEU A 76 6.01 18.05 -28.15
C LEU A 76 5.88 18.59 -29.58
N ASN A 77 4.68 18.98 -30.00
CA ASN A 77 4.44 19.51 -31.35
C ASN A 77 4.79 20.99 -31.49
N HIS A 78 5.12 21.69 -30.40
CA HIS A 78 5.50 23.10 -30.45
C HIS A 78 6.99 23.28 -30.79
N GLU A 79 7.30 24.30 -31.60
CA GLU A 79 8.68 24.61 -32.00
C GLU A 79 9.49 25.28 -30.87
N ASN A 80 8.82 26.00 -29.97
CA ASN A 80 9.44 26.79 -28.89
C ASN A 80 9.46 26.08 -27.52
N LYS A 81 9.58 24.75 -27.54
CA LYS A 81 9.66 23.90 -26.34
C LYS A 81 11.11 23.65 -25.90
N ILE A 82 11.28 23.33 -24.62
CA ILE A 82 12.53 22.77 -24.06
C ILE A 82 12.19 21.40 -23.50
N ILE A 83 13.02 20.40 -23.78
CA ILE A 83 12.88 19.04 -23.29
C ILE A 83 14.09 18.74 -22.41
N GLU A 84 13.87 18.34 -21.16
CA GLU A 84 14.91 17.96 -20.22
C GLU A 84 14.72 16.51 -19.79
N LEU A 85 15.82 15.75 -19.75
CA LEU A 85 15.83 14.35 -19.36
C LEU A 85 16.43 14.22 -17.97
N TYR A 86 15.67 13.64 -17.04
CA TYR A 86 16.09 13.47 -15.66
C TYR A 86 16.12 11.99 -15.29
N ARG A 87 17.28 11.51 -14.85
CA ARG A 87 17.45 10.14 -14.39
C ARG A 87 16.89 9.95 -12.99
N TYR A 88 16.22 8.82 -12.78
CA TYR A 88 15.88 8.31 -11.46
C TYR A 88 16.58 6.98 -11.17
N ASP A 89 16.81 6.73 -9.88
CA ASP A 89 16.93 5.36 -9.37
C ASP A 89 15.52 4.78 -9.14
N LYS A 90 15.43 3.46 -8.92
CA LYS A 90 14.14 2.78 -8.72
C LYS A 90 13.39 3.32 -7.49
N ASP A 91 14.11 3.73 -6.46
CA ASP A 91 13.52 4.22 -5.21
C ASP A 91 12.81 5.58 -5.41
N LYS A 92 13.41 6.51 -6.17
CA LYS A 92 12.78 7.79 -6.52
C LYS A 92 11.55 7.62 -7.39
N LEU A 93 11.58 6.71 -8.37
CA LEU A 93 10.40 6.43 -9.20
C LEU A 93 9.28 5.80 -8.36
N ASN A 94 9.62 4.85 -7.48
CA ASN A 94 8.66 4.25 -6.55
C ASN A 94 8.08 5.29 -5.58
N LEU A 95 8.88 6.24 -5.10
CA LEU A 95 8.41 7.35 -4.30
C LEU A 95 7.41 8.21 -5.07
N MET A 96 7.67 8.51 -6.35
CA MET A 96 6.71 9.24 -7.19
C MET A 96 5.41 8.47 -7.39
N LYS A 97 5.48 7.16 -7.66
CA LYS A 97 4.30 6.27 -7.74
C LYS A 97 3.51 6.23 -6.44
N TRP A 98 4.20 6.31 -5.30
CA TRP A 98 3.59 6.31 -3.98
C TRP A 98 2.92 7.65 -3.64
N LEU A 99 3.58 8.77 -3.94
CA LEU A 99 3.06 10.11 -3.65
C LEU A 99 1.88 10.50 -4.54
N TYR A 100 1.94 10.14 -5.82
CA TYR A 100 1.00 10.60 -6.85
C TYR A 100 0.62 9.45 -7.81
N PRO A 101 -0.04 8.40 -7.32
CA PRO A 101 -0.39 7.22 -8.12
C PRO A 101 -1.22 7.57 -9.37
N GLU A 102 -2.05 8.62 -9.31
CA GLU A 102 -2.88 9.11 -10.42
C GLU A 102 -2.09 9.50 -11.69
N ILE A 103 -0.80 9.82 -11.57
CA ILE A 103 0.08 10.12 -12.71
C ILE A 103 0.32 8.87 -13.56
N PHE A 104 0.34 7.70 -12.92
CA PHE A 104 0.76 6.42 -13.50
C PHE A 104 -0.43 5.56 -13.99
N VAL A 105 -1.66 6.04 -13.80
CA VAL A 105 -2.87 5.43 -14.36
C VAL A 105 -3.09 5.96 -15.77
N ILE A 106 -2.46 5.35 -16.78
CA ILE A 106 -2.54 5.79 -18.18
C ILE A 106 -3.97 5.57 -18.72
N LYS A 107 -4.74 6.65 -18.87
CA LYS A 107 -6.03 6.64 -19.54
C LYS A 107 -5.82 6.49 -21.05
N LYS A 108 -6.28 5.38 -21.65
CA LYS A 108 -6.19 5.17 -23.09
C LYS A 108 -6.96 6.27 -23.82
N THR A 109 -6.25 7.01 -24.66
CA THR A 109 -6.86 7.93 -25.62
C THR A 109 -7.50 7.11 -26.74
N GLU A 110 -8.81 7.24 -26.94
CA GLU A 110 -9.48 6.71 -28.13
C GLU A 110 -9.02 7.52 -29.36
N LYS A 111 -7.84 7.19 -29.90
CA LYS A 111 -7.47 7.59 -31.25
C LYS A 111 -8.03 6.55 -32.23
N ARG A 112 -9.00 7.00 -33.02
CA ARG A 112 -9.38 6.38 -34.30
C ARG A 112 -8.14 6.21 -35.16
N GLU A 113 -7.61 5.00 -35.28
CA GLU A 113 -6.89 4.59 -36.48
C GLU A 113 -7.27 3.17 -36.89
N SER A 114 -7.42 3.04 -38.20
CA SER A 114 -7.93 1.93 -38.96
C SER A 114 -7.05 0.67 -38.91
N LYS A 115 -7.73 -0.48 -38.83
CA LYS A 115 -7.38 -1.80 -39.37
C LYS A 115 -5.96 -2.32 -39.09
N GLU A 116 -5.89 -3.35 -38.25
CA GLU A 116 -5.64 -4.71 -38.74
C GLU A 116 -6.16 -5.76 -37.76
N GLU A 117 -6.96 -6.68 -38.29
CA GLU A 117 -7.59 -7.78 -37.56
C GLU A 117 -6.52 -8.78 -37.09
N LYS A 118 -6.45 -9.01 -35.78
CA LYS A 118 -6.20 -10.34 -35.24
C LYS A 118 -7.33 -10.70 -34.30
N LYS A 119 -8.19 -11.60 -34.79
CA LYS A 119 -9.16 -12.35 -33.99
C LYS A 119 -8.43 -13.00 -32.81
N THR A 120 -8.72 -12.53 -31.61
CA THR A 120 -8.66 -13.34 -30.40
C THR A 120 -9.93 -13.03 -29.62
N GLU A 121 -10.48 -14.06 -29.01
CA GLU A 121 -11.87 -14.21 -28.61
C GLU A 121 -12.39 -13.09 -27.68
N GLU A 122 -13.68 -12.77 -27.85
CA GLU A 122 -14.44 -11.86 -27.01
C GLU A 122 -14.39 -12.32 -25.55
N SER A 123 -13.61 -11.64 -24.71
CA SER A 123 -13.84 -11.60 -23.26
C SER A 123 -14.26 -10.18 -22.92
N GLY A 124 -15.45 -10.01 -22.34
CA GLY A 124 -15.94 -8.71 -21.88
C GLY A 124 -14.87 -8.00 -21.04
N GLU A 125 -14.77 -6.68 -21.21
CA GLU A 125 -13.80 -5.85 -20.50
C GLU A 125 -13.81 -6.18 -19.01
N GLU A 126 -12.76 -6.84 -18.51
CA GLU A 126 -12.56 -7.10 -17.09
C GLU A 126 -12.48 -5.74 -16.38
N LYS A 127 -13.49 -5.41 -15.58
CA LYS A 127 -13.57 -4.12 -14.89
C LYS A 127 -12.84 -4.19 -13.55
N TYR A 128 -11.54 -3.93 -13.59
CA TYR A 128 -10.75 -3.80 -12.37
C TYR A 128 -11.15 -2.54 -11.60
N LEU A 129 -11.50 -2.72 -10.34
CA LEU A 129 -11.76 -1.66 -9.39
C LEU A 129 -10.43 -1.09 -8.88
N ASN A 130 -10.30 0.23 -8.86
CA ASN A 130 -9.14 0.90 -8.28
C ASN A 130 -9.36 1.11 -6.77
N ILE A 131 -9.41 0.02 -6.01
CA ILE A 131 -9.56 0.01 -4.56
C ILE A 131 -8.38 -0.74 -3.93
N LYS A 132 -8.01 -0.36 -2.70
CA LYS A 132 -7.09 -1.15 -1.90
C LYS A 132 -7.88 -2.21 -1.13
N LEU A 133 -7.63 -3.49 -1.40
CA LEU A 133 -8.23 -4.57 -0.63
C LEU A 133 -7.63 -4.61 0.77
N ASN A 134 -8.48 -4.61 1.79
CA ASN A 134 -8.09 -4.85 3.17
C ASN A 134 -8.89 -6.02 3.74
N ILE A 135 -8.53 -7.23 3.32
CA ILE A 135 -9.11 -8.46 3.83
C ILE A 135 -8.46 -8.78 5.18
N PRO A 136 -9.21 -8.79 6.30
CA PRO A 136 -8.64 -8.99 7.63
C PRO A 136 -8.22 -10.46 7.82
N LEU A 137 -6.94 -10.76 7.77
CA LEU A 137 -6.42 -12.12 7.99
C LEU A 137 -5.89 -12.27 9.42
N ASP A 138 -6.32 -13.34 10.11
CA ASP A 138 -5.76 -13.72 11.41
C ASP A 138 -4.49 -14.59 11.22
N VAL A 139 -4.11 -15.35 12.25
CA VAL A 139 -3.09 -16.40 12.13
C VAL A 139 -3.61 -17.53 11.22
N PRO A 140 -2.86 -17.92 10.17
CA PRO A 140 -3.26 -19.01 9.30
C PRO A 140 -3.31 -20.34 10.07
N ILE A 141 -4.33 -21.15 9.78
CA ILE A 141 -4.44 -22.52 10.30
C ILE A 141 -3.56 -23.50 9.50
N ALA A 142 -3.20 -23.14 8.26
CA ALA A 142 -2.22 -23.84 7.44
C ALA A 142 -1.54 -22.87 6.46
N VAL A 143 -0.28 -23.12 6.14
CA VAL A 143 0.51 -22.28 5.22
C VAL A 143 1.12 -23.13 4.11
N ASN A 144 1.15 -22.58 2.89
CA ASN A 144 1.68 -23.21 1.69
C ASN A 144 1.17 -24.65 1.43
N VAL A 145 -0.15 -24.86 1.52
CA VAL A 145 -0.79 -26.18 1.35
C VAL A 145 -1.45 -26.31 -0.03
N LYS A 146 -0.98 -27.27 -0.83
CA LYS A 146 -1.59 -27.55 -2.15
C LYS A 146 -2.95 -28.25 -2.04
N ASP A 147 -3.14 -29.07 -1.00
CA ASP A 147 -4.40 -29.77 -0.70
C ASP A 147 -5.21 -28.99 0.34
N PHE A 148 -5.65 -27.78 -0.03
CA PHE A 148 -6.45 -26.93 0.86
C PHE A 148 -7.88 -27.47 1.07
N GLU A 149 -8.36 -28.33 0.17
CA GLU A 149 -9.70 -28.91 0.16
C GLU A 149 -9.96 -29.77 1.40
N ALA A 150 -8.89 -30.37 1.97
CA ALA A 150 -8.92 -31.08 3.24
C ALA A 150 -9.35 -30.22 4.45
N TYR A 151 -9.29 -28.89 4.33
CA TYR A 151 -9.61 -27.95 5.40
C TYR A 151 -11.05 -27.41 5.31
N LEU A 152 -11.77 -27.68 4.21
CA LEU A 152 -13.13 -27.24 3.95
C LEU A 152 -14.15 -28.04 4.78
N ASN A 153 -14.49 -27.51 5.97
CA ASN A 153 -15.41 -28.14 6.93
C ASN A 153 -16.82 -27.53 6.86
N ASP A 154 -17.87 -28.36 6.84
CA ASP A 154 -19.27 -27.96 6.59
C ASP A 154 -19.87 -26.93 7.57
N ASN A 155 -19.22 -26.68 8.72
CA ASN A 155 -19.68 -25.75 9.76
C ASN A 155 -18.76 -24.54 9.97
N LYS A 156 -17.80 -24.31 9.08
CA LYS A 156 -16.81 -23.22 9.22
C LYS A 156 -16.73 -22.38 7.95
N TYR A 157 -16.33 -21.12 8.13
CA TYR A 157 -15.96 -20.26 7.03
C TYR A 157 -14.45 -20.32 6.85
N ILE A 158 -14.01 -20.81 5.70
CA ILE A 158 -12.59 -21.01 5.41
C ILE A 158 -12.19 -20.02 4.34
N VAL A 159 -11.17 -19.21 4.62
CA VAL A 159 -10.59 -18.29 3.64
C VAL A 159 -9.33 -18.92 3.08
N ILE A 160 -9.31 -19.06 1.76
CA ILE A 160 -8.16 -19.52 1.00
C ILE A 160 -7.50 -18.28 0.40
N ASN A 161 -6.30 -17.96 0.88
CA ASN A 161 -5.45 -16.92 0.32
C ASN A 161 -4.47 -17.56 -0.65
N VAL A 162 -4.48 -17.10 -1.90
CA VAL A 162 -3.75 -17.66 -3.03
C VAL A 162 -2.89 -16.56 -3.62
N TYR A 163 -1.57 -16.67 -3.50
CA TYR A 163 -0.68 -15.62 -4.01
C TYR A 163 0.54 -16.18 -4.74
N ARG A 164 1.00 -15.42 -5.73
CA ARG A 164 2.21 -15.75 -6.50
C ARG A 164 2.88 -14.49 -7.02
N LYS A 165 4.16 -14.63 -7.36
CA LYS A 165 4.94 -13.58 -8.02
C LYS A 165 5.45 -14.11 -9.36
N ILE A 166 4.90 -13.59 -10.45
CA ILE A 166 5.33 -13.95 -11.82
C ILE A 166 5.97 -12.71 -12.45
N SER A 167 7.24 -12.81 -12.85
CA SER A 167 7.94 -11.76 -13.61
C SER A 167 7.85 -10.35 -13.00
N GLY A 168 7.81 -10.25 -11.65
CA GLY A 168 7.70 -8.98 -10.95
C GLY A 168 6.26 -8.50 -10.66
N MET A 169 5.25 -9.13 -11.24
CA MET A 169 3.83 -8.90 -10.92
C MET A 169 3.44 -9.74 -9.70
N PHE A 170 2.78 -9.11 -8.74
CA PHE A 170 2.20 -9.79 -7.57
C PHE A 170 0.71 -9.98 -7.83
N GLU A 171 0.26 -11.22 -7.72
CA GLU A 171 -1.15 -11.59 -7.83
C GLU A 171 -1.57 -12.20 -6.50
N ASN A 172 -2.72 -11.78 -5.99
CA ASN A 172 -3.21 -12.13 -4.67
C ASN A 172 -4.71 -12.37 -4.73
N GLY A 173 -5.16 -13.54 -4.26
CA GLY A 173 -6.52 -14.02 -4.43
C GLY A 173 -7.08 -14.51 -3.12
N TYR A 174 -8.36 -14.24 -2.90
CA TYR A 174 -9.11 -14.68 -1.72
C TYR A 174 -10.36 -15.41 -2.18
N ILE A 175 -10.56 -16.64 -1.68
CA ILE A 175 -11.83 -17.35 -1.82
C ILE A 175 -12.32 -17.71 -0.43
N ILE A 176 -13.57 -17.35 -0.13
CA ILE A 176 -14.23 -17.73 1.11
C ILE A 176 -15.18 -18.88 0.81
N TYR A 177 -15.03 -19.96 1.58
CA TYR A 177 -15.87 -21.14 1.51
C TYR A 177 -16.76 -21.24 2.76
N LYS A 178 -18.00 -21.70 2.56
CA LYS A 178 -18.85 -22.26 3.62
C LYS A 178 -18.98 -23.75 3.35
N GLY A 179 -18.33 -24.59 4.17
CA GLY A 179 -18.12 -25.98 3.78
C GLY A 179 -17.31 -26.07 2.50
N LYS A 180 -17.84 -26.77 1.49
CA LYS A 180 -17.21 -26.91 0.16
C LYS A 180 -17.71 -25.91 -0.88
N THR A 181 -18.63 -25.02 -0.51
CA THR A 181 -19.22 -24.06 -1.44
C THR A 181 -18.49 -22.72 -1.35
N PRO A 182 -17.90 -22.22 -2.46
CA PRO A 182 -17.35 -20.87 -2.49
C PRO A 182 -18.49 -19.85 -2.44
N ILE A 183 -18.44 -18.91 -1.51
CA ILE A 183 -19.48 -17.91 -1.28
C ILE A 183 -19.04 -16.50 -1.64
N ALA A 184 -17.72 -16.25 -1.65
CA ALA A 184 -17.17 -14.95 -1.99
C ALA A 184 -15.76 -15.07 -2.55
N ALA A 185 -15.37 -14.15 -3.44
CA ALA A 185 -14.02 -14.06 -3.95
C ALA A 185 -13.57 -12.61 -4.22
N ALA A 186 -12.27 -12.38 -4.09
CA ALA A 186 -11.60 -11.13 -4.44
C ALA A 186 -10.21 -11.44 -5.00
N TYR A 187 -9.81 -10.73 -6.06
CA TYR A 187 -8.53 -10.92 -6.73
C TYR A 187 -7.88 -9.55 -6.92
N GLU A 188 -6.64 -9.42 -6.49
CA GLU A 188 -5.82 -8.22 -6.57
C GLU A 188 -4.60 -8.48 -7.44
N CYS A 189 -4.34 -7.59 -8.37
CA CYS A 189 -3.10 -7.55 -9.11
C CYS A 189 -2.73 -6.09 -9.43
N ASN A 190 -1.67 -5.90 -10.20
CA ASN A 190 -1.20 -4.56 -10.59
C ASN A 190 -2.23 -3.74 -11.39
N TYR A 191 -3.28 -4.37 -11.94
CA TYR A 191 -4.35 -3.69 -12.67
C TYR A 191 -5.50 -3.20 -11.77
N GLY A 192 -5.50 -3.59 -10.49
CA GLY A 192 -6.56 -3.30 -9.53
C GLY A 192 -7.22 -4.58 -9.01
N VAL A 193 -8.48 -4.46 -8.66
CA VAL A 193 -9.22 -5.49 -7.92
C VAL A 193 -10.41 -6.01 -8.73
N LEU A 194 -10.53 -7.32 -8.86
CA LEU A 194 -11.75 -8.00 -9.27
C LEU A 194 -12.45 -8.56 -8.03
N LEU A 195 -13.78 -8.59 -8.06
CA LEU A 195 -14.62 -9.15 -7.00
C LEU A 195 -15.60 -10.17 -7.60
N GLY A 196 -16.13 -11.06 -6.77
CA GLY A 196 -17.22 -11.97 -7.14
C GLY A 196 -16.78 -13.06 -8.13
N GLU A 197 -17.66 -13.41 -9.07
CA GLU A 197 -17.43 -14.52 -10.02
C GLU A 197 -16.18 -14.34 -10.88
N ASP A 198 -15.87 -13.10 -11.29
CA ASP A 198 -14.73 -12.84 -12.17
C ASP A 198 -13.41 -13.00 -11.40
N ALA A 199 -13.39 -12.61 -10.12
CA ALA A 199 -12.28 -12.92 -9.23
C ALA A 199 -12.12 -14.43 -9.04
N TYR A 200 -13.21 -15.14 -8.77
CA TYR A 200 -13.20 -16.59 -8.55
C TYR A 200 -12.58 -17.33 -9.74
N LYS A 201 -12.99 -17.01 -10.98
CA LYS A 201 -12.43 -17.61 -12.21
C LYS A 201 -10.93 -17.39 -12.36
N LYS A 202 -10.42 -16.21 -11.99
CA LYS A 202 -8.96 -15.94 -12.03
C LYS A 202 -8.22 -16.75 -10.99
N ILE A 203 -8.76 -16.85 -9.78
CA ILE A 203 -8.11 -17.59 -8.70
C ILE A 203 -8.10 -19.09 -9.00
N GLU A 204 -9.15 -19.65 -9.61
CA GLU A 204 -9.14 -21.04 -10.09
C GLU A 204 -8.00 -21.32 -11.08
N GLN A 205 -7.65 -20.35 -11.94
CA GLN A 205 -6.50 -20.49 -12.83
C GLN A 205 -5.17 -20.47 -12.04
N MET A 206 -5.08 -19.67 -10.97
CA MET A 206 -3.89 -19.59 -10.10
C MET A 206 -3.68 -20.85 -9.28
N LEU A 207 -4.74 -21.48 -8.79
CA LEU A 207 -4.68 -22.69 -7.96
C LEU A 207 -3.98 -23.87 -8.65
N ASN A 208 -4.01 -23.89 -9.99
CA ASN A 208 -3.37 -24.93 -10.81
C ASN A 208 -1.87 -24.67 -11.10
N ASP A 209 -1.31 -23.55 -10.64
CA ASP A 209 0.11 -23.20 -10.86
C ASP A 209 1.01 -23.73 -9.72
N GLU A 210 2.13 -24.35 -10.10
CA GLU A 210 3.11 -24.91 -9.18
C GLU A 210 3.73 -23.84 -8.27
N ASN A 211 3.90 -22.61 -8.75
CA ASN A 211 4.54 -21.50 -8.02
C ASN A 211 3.59 -20.73 -7.09
N THR A 212 2.33 -21.13 -7.04
CA THR A 212 1.31 -20.52 -6.17
C THR A 212 1.48 -20.95 -4.73
N VAL A 213 1.46 -20.00 -3.81
CA VAL A 213 1.39 -20.27 -2.37
C VAL A 213 -0.06 -20.16 -1.94
N ILE A 214 -0.50 -21.10 -1.11
CA ILE A 214 -1.88 -21.19 -0.62
C ILE A 214 -1.86 -21.23 0.91
N ASP A 215 -2.39 -20.21 1.54
CA ASP A 215 -2.56 -20.11 2.98
C ASP A 215 -4.04 -20.21 3.35
N VAL A 216 -4.33 -20.87 4.47
CA VAL A 216 -5.70 -21.19 4.90
C VAL A 216 -5.97 -20.52 6.22
N TYR A 217 -7.12 -19.84 6.31
CA TYR A 217 -7.58 -19.13 7.51
C TYR A 217 -9.00 -19.55 7.85
N GLU A 218 -9.38 -19.36 9.10
CA GLU A 218 -10.73 -19.61 9.59
C GLU A 218 -11.38 -18.30 10.01
N TYR A 219 -12.58 -18.04 9.51
CA TYR A 219 -13.41 -16.91 9.89
C TYR A 219 -14.56 -17.35 10.77
N ASP A 220 -14.91 -16.48 11.73
CA ASP A 220 -16.22 -16.52 12.37
C ASP A 220 -17.26 -15.78 11.52
N GLU A 221 -18.54 -16.01 11.82
CA GLU A 221 -19.66 -15.40 11.11
C GLU A 221 -19.66 -13.86 11.18
N LYS A 222 -19.18 -13.29 12.30
CA LYS A 222 -19.17 -11.83 12.48
C LYS A 222 -18.15 -11.18 11.54
N LYS A 223 -16.94 -11.73 11.46
CA LYS A 223 -15.89 -11.25 10.55
C LYS A 223 -16.31 -11.37 9.11
N LEU A 224 -16.94 -12.49 8.74
CA LEU A 224 -17.48 -12.67 7.40
C LEU A 224 -18.53 -11.62 7.07
N ASN A 225 -19.50 -11.38 7.96
CA ASN A 225 -20.57 -10.41 7.71
C ASN A 225 -20.00 -9.00 7.53
N VAL A 226 -19.09 -8.57 8.39
CA VAL A 226 -18.41 -7.28 8.24
C VAL A 226 -17.69 -7.19 6.89
N LEU A 227 -16.98 -8.23 6.48
CA LEU A 227 -16.28 -8.24 5.21
C LEU A 227 -17.25 -8.12 4.02
N LEU A 228 -18.34 -8.87 4.03
CA LEU A 228 -19.35 -8.86 2.96
C LEU A 228 -20.23 -7.61 2.98
N ASP A 229 -20.29 -6.88 4.08
CA ASP A 229 -20.93 -5.56 4.15
C ASP A 229 -20.02 -4.48 3.55
N VAL A 230 -18.70 -4.57 3.77
CA VAL A 230 -17.72 -3.65 3.18
C VAL A 230 -17.53 -3.90 1.68
N TYR A 231 -17.50 -5.17 1.26
CA TYR A 231 -17.31 -5.57 -0.13
C TYR A 231 -18.44 -6.52 -0.58
N PRO A 232 -19.67 -6.02 -0.76
CA PRO A 232 -20.83 -6.85 -1.12
C PRO A 232 -20.67 -7.53 -2.49
N GLU A 233 -19.91 -6.90 -3.39
CA GLU A 233 -19.61 -7.41 -4.73
C GLU A 233 -18.68 -8.63 -4.72
N MET A 234 -18.07 -8.97 -3.57
CA MET A 234 -17.31 -10.20 -3.42
C MET A 234 -18.21 -11.44 -3.50
N LYS A 235 -19.51 -11.32 -3.22
CA LYS A 235 -20.42 -12.46 -3.19
C LYS A 235 -20.51 -13.11 -4.58
N ILE A 236 -20.37 -14.43 -4.61
CA ILE A 236 -20.53 -15.24 -5.82
C ILE A 236 -22.02 -15.59 -5.94
N GLU A 237 -22.67 -15.25 -7.07
CA GLU A 237 -24.13 -15.32 -7.25
C GLU A 237 -24.67 -16.75 -7.41
N ASP A 238 -24.44 -17.66 -6.46
CA ASP A 238 -25.20 -18.91 -6.36
C ASP A 238 -26.42 -18.80 -5.42
N GLU A 239 -26.52 -17.74 -4.61
CA GLU A 239 -27.71 -17.50 -3.77
C GLU A 239 -28.96 -17.01 -4.55
N LYS A 240 -28.83 -16.54 -5.79
CA LYS A 240 -30.00 -16.19 -6.61
C LYS A 240 -30.76 -17.42 -7.13
N LYS A 241 -30.16 -18.61 -7.11
CA LYS A 241 -30.79 -19.85 -7.61
C LYS A 241 -31.43 -20.72 -6.53
N GLU A 242 -30.99 -20.64 -5.28
CA GLU A 242 -31.58 -21.44 -4.19
C GLU A 242 -32.81 -20.77 -3.58
N ILE A 243 -32.82 -19.43 -3.43
CA ILE A 243 -33.99 -18.71 -2.91
C ILE A 243 -35.20 -18.82 -3.87
N LYS A 244 -34.98 -18.83 -5.19
CA LYS A 244 -36.05 -19.06 -6.17
C LYS A 244 -36.56 -20.50 -6.18
N LYS A 245 -35.73 -21.49 -5.86
CA LYS A 245 -36.15 -22.90 -5.84
C LYS A 245 -36.85 -23.31 -4.54
N GLU A 246 -36.63 -22.60 -3.44
CA GLU A 246 -37.41 -22.78 -2.20
C GLU A 246 -38.74 -22.03 -2.25
N ILE A 247 -38.80 -20.82 -2.82
CA ILE A 247 -40.06 -20.08 -2.96
C ILE A 247 -41.02 -20.78 -3.93
N ASP A 248 -40.53 -21.37 -5.03
CA ASP A 248 -41.37 -22.13 -5.97
C ASP A 248 -41.80 -23.53 -5.47
N ARG A 249 -41.27 -24.00 -4.32
CA ARG A 249 -41.62 -25.31 -3.75
C ARG A 249 -42.55 -25.25 -2.53
N VAL A 250 -42.74 -24.08 -1.93
CA VAL A 250 -43.60 -23.93 -0.73
C VAL A 250 -45.04 -23.55 -1.08
N ASP A 251 -45.35 -23.09 -2.30
CA ASP A 251 -46.69 -22.58 -2.65
C ASP A 251 -47.64 -23.61 -3.30
N ARG A 252 -47.49 -24.89 -2.94
CA ARG A 252 -48.44 -25.95 -3.29
C ARG A 252 -48.71 -26.89 -2.14
N THR A 253 -49.32 -26.37 -1.07
CA THR A 253 -50.38 -27.09 -0.32
C THR A 253 -51.03 -26.19 0.71
N ASP A 254 -52.37 -26.24 0.70
CA ASP A 254 -53.29 -25.92 1.78
C ASP A 254 -53.70 -24.44 2.00
N SER A 255 -54.72 -24.08 1.21
CA SER A 255 -55.96 -23.41 1.62
C SER A 255 -56.11 -23.07 3.12
N VAL A 256 -56.33 -21.79 3.45
CA VAL A 256 -57.54 -21.25 4.12
C VAL A 256 -57.59 -19.73 3.90
N SER A 257 -58.81 -19.28 3.59
CA SER A 257 -59.31 -17.96 3.19
C SER A 257 -59.38 -16.86 4.26
N ILE A 258 -59.72 -15.63 3.77
CA ILE A 258 -60.26 -14.39 4.41
C ILE A 258 -59.18 -13.29 4.50
N SER A 259 -59.31 -12.06 3.99
CA SER A 259 -60.39 -11.31 3.30
C SER A 259 -59.82 -10.11 2.54
N GLU A 260 -60.56 -9.70 1.52
CA GLU A 260 -60.43 -8.53 0.66
C GLU A 260 -60.22 -7.19 1.40
N THR A 261 -59.32 -6.34 0.87
CA THR A 261 -59.65 -4.94 0.49
C THR A 261 -58.62 -4.37 -0.50
N ASN A 262 -59.11 -4.10 -1.72
CA ASN A 262 -58.82 -3.00 -2.65
C ASN A 262 -57.39 -2.64 -3.10
N ASP A 263 -57.14 -2.92 -4.39
CA ASP A 263 -56.59 -2.02 -5.43
C ASP A 263 -55.85 -0.76 -4.98
N VAL A 264 -54.55 -0.68 -5.25
CA VAL A 264 -53.95 0.32 -6.15
C VAL A 264 -52.66 -0.26 -6.76
N LEU A 265 -52.63 -0.37 -8.09
CA LEU A 265 -51.41 -0.53 -8.89
C LEU A 265 -50.49 0.68 -8.65
N GLY A 266 -49.44 0.51 -7.85
CA GLY A 266 -48.45 1.54 -7.55
C GLY A 266 -47.04 1.02 -7.80
N LYS A 267 -46.35 1.65 -8.76
CA LYS A 267 -44.91 1.52 -8.98
C LYS A 267 -44.17 1.62 -7.64
N VAL A 268 -43.45 0.59 -7.22
CA VAL A 268 -42.44 0.72 -6.17
C VAL A 268 -41.17 1.14 -6.87
N GLY A 269 -40.90 2.45 -6.81
CA GLY A 269 -39.55 2.95 -7.01
C GLY A 269 -38.67 2.46 -5.87
N GLU A 270 -37.40 2.24 -6.18
CA GLU A 270 -36.34 2.11 -5.20
C GLU A 270 -36.31 3.41 -4.38
N GLU A 271 -36.93 3.39 -3.20
CA GLU A 271 -36.60 4.36 -2.15
C GLU A 271 -35.32 3.86 -1.49
N GLU A 272 -34.18 4.42 -1.93
CA GLU A 272 -33.00 4.49 -1.09
C GLU A 272 -33.40 5.20 0.20
N VAL A 273 -33.58 4.44 1.28
CA VAL A 273 -33.67 5.02 2.61
C VAL A 273 -32.27 5.54 2.93
N GLU A 274 -32.04 6.83 2.65
CA GLU A 274 -30.86 7.56 3.13
C GLU A 274 -30.87 7.53 4.66
N LEU A 275 -30.23 6.52 5.24
CA LEU A 275 -30.05 6.41 6.67
C LEU A 275 -29.16 7.57 7.14
N SER A 276 -29.60 8.27 8.18
CA SER A 276 -28.80 9.33 8.77
C SER A 276 -27.50 8.78 9.37
N ARG A 277 -26.48 9.63 9.46
CA ARG A 277 -25.16 9.27 10.01
C ARG A 277 -25.28 8.66 11.42
N GLU A 278 -26.12 9.21 12.29
CA GLU A 278 -26.37 8.66 13.62
C GLU A 278 -27.03 7.28 13.58
N GLU A 279 -27.96 7.04 12.65
CA GLU A 279 -28.62 5.74 12.50
C GLU A 279 -27.67 4.68 11.96
N LEU A 280 -26.78 5.04 11.03
CA LEU A 280 -25.73 4.16 10.52
C LEU A 280 -24.76 3.76 11.64
N LEU A 281 -24.25 4.74 12.39
CA LEU A 281 -23.32 4.49 13.51
C LEU A 281 -23.95 3.57 14.56
N LYS A 282 -25.21 3.84 14.94
CA LYS A 282 -25.96 3.01 15.90
C LYS A 282 -26.20 1.59 15.38
N LYS A 283 -26.49 1.42 14.10
CA LYS A 283 -26.71 0.11 13.47
C LYS A 283 -25.42 -0.70 13.35
N LEU A 284 -24.29 -0.02 13.18
CA LEU A 284 -22.94 -0.60 13.14
C LEU A 284 -22.32 -0.83 14.54
N GLY A 285 -23.01 -0.42 15.62
CA GLY A 285 -22.49 -0.52 16.98
C GLY A 285 -21.29 0.40 17.23
N LEU A 286 -21.12 1.43 16.41
CA LEU A 286 -20.03 2.39 16.48
C LEU A 286 -20.49 3.65 17.22
N THR A 287 -19.63 4.21 18.05
CA THR A 287 -19.82 5.54 18.64
C THR A 287 -19.19 6.60 17.75
N GLU A 288 -19.63 7.85 17.85
CA GLU A 288 -18.88 8.93 17.21
C GLU A 288 -17.44 8.95 17.74
N PRO A 289 -16.45 9.15 16.86
CA PRO A 289 -15.07 9.31 17.31
C PRO A 289 -15.00 10.56 18.20
N ASP A 290 -14.65 10.34 19.46
CA ASP A 290 -14.44 11.39 20.44
C ASP A 290 -12.99 11.91 20.39
N GLU A 291 -12.71 12.97 21.15
CA GLU A 291 -11.38 13.55 21.21
C GLU A 291 -10.31 12.53 21.67
N GLU A 292 -10.69 11.57 22.51
CA GLU A 292 -9.82 10.50 23.01
C GLU A 292 -9.47 9.49 21.90
N TRP A 293 -10.43 9.12 21.06
CA TRP A 293 -10.20 8.31 19.87
C TRP A 293 -9.28 9.03 18.87
N VAL A 294 -9.48 10.33 18.64
CA VAL A 294 -8.61 11.13 17.77
C VAL A 294 -7.19 11.21 18.33
N GLU A 295 -7.04 11.40 19.63
CA GLU A 295 -5.73 11.46 20.29
C GLU A 295 -5.01 10.11 20.21
N THR A 296 -5.73 9.00 20.39
CA THR A 296 -5.20 7.63 20.24
C THR A 296 -4.70 7.36 18.82
N ILE A 297 -5.47 7.74 17.80
CA ILE A 297 -5.08 7.60 16.39
C ILE A 297 -3.88 8.49 16.04
N LEU A 298 -3.83 9.72 16.58
CA LEU A 298 -2.68 10.61 16.41
C LEU A 298 -1.42 10.08 17.10
N GLU A 299 -1.56 9.48 18.28
CA GLU A 299 -0.45 8.81 18.97
C GLU A 299 0.06 7.62 18.16
N ASP A 300 -0.83 6.79 17.60
CA ASP A 300 -0.44 5.66 16.75
C ASP A 300 0.22 6.09 15.43
N PHE A 301 -0.15 7.24 14.87
CA PHE A 301 0.44 7.76 13.63
C PHE A 301 1.82 8.42 13.84
N ILE A 302 2.11 8.89 15.07
CA ILE A 302 3.35 9.60 15.43
C ILE A 302 4.34 8.67 16.15
N ARG A 303 3.86 7.53 16.64
CA ARG A 303 4.68 6.53 17.33
C ARG A 303 5.61 5.82 16.35
N PRO A 304 6.92 5.83 16.59
CA PRO A 304 7.86 5.02 15.82
C PRO A 304 7.53 3.54 16.03
N SER A 305 7.58 2.76 14.95
CA SER A 305 7.46 1.31 15.00
C SER A 305 8.58 0.69 15.85
N ASP A 306 8.34 -0.52 16.36
CA ASP A 306 9.36 -1.25 17.12
C ASP A 306 10.63 -1.50 16.28
N GLU A 307 10.49 -1.68 14.97
CA GLU A 307 11.62 -1.80 14.04
C GLU A 307 12.43 -0.51 13.96
N GLU A 308 11.80 0.65 13.79
CA GLU A 308 12.47 1.96 13.78
C GLU A 308 13.19 2.24 15.12
N LEU A 309 12.58 1.84 16.25
CA LEU A 309 13.22 1.96 17.56
C LEU A 309 14.46 1.06 17.68
N GLN A 310 14.42 -0.16 17.14
CA GLN A 310 15.57 -1.06 17.11
C GLN A 310 16.69 -0.56 16.17
N GLU A 311 16.34 0.01 15.03
CA GLU A 311 17.30 0.63 14.13
C GLU A 311 17.97 1.83 14.78
N LEU A 312 17.19 2.70 15.42
CA LEU A 312 17.69 3.85 16.17
C LEU A 312 18.60 3.42 17.33
N LYS A 313 18.23 2.38 18.08
CA LYS A 313 19.09 1.76 19.10
C LYS A 313 20.44 1.37 18.51
N LYS A 314 20.45 0.53 17.47
CA LYS A 314 21.69 0.03 16.84
C LYS A 314 22.55 1.17 16.30
N LYS A 315 21.92 2.21 15.75
CA LYS A 315 22.61 3.40 15.23
C LYS A 315 23.31 4.16 16.36
N ILE A 316 22.60 4.44 17.46
CA ILE A 316 23.16 5.14 18.62
C ILE A 316 24.31 4.31 19.23
N GLU A 317 24.13 3.00 19.40
CA GLU A 317 25.19 2.11 19.92
C GLU A 317 26.45 2.16 19.06
N ARG A 318 26.31 2.09 17.73
CA ARG A 318 27.43 2.16 16.79
C ARG A 318 28.16 3.50 16.90
N GLU A 319 27.42 4.62 16.90
CA GLU A 319 28.02 5.95 17.02
C GLU A 319 28.68 6.18 18.39
N ILE A 320 28.14 5.60 19.47
CA ILE A 320 28.80 5.60 20.78
C ILE A 320 30.13 4.86 20.72
N ILE A 321 30.17 3.67 20.13
CA ILE A 321 31.41 2.89 19.98
C ILE A 321 32.44 3.69 19.17
N GLU A 322 32.06 4.24 18.02
CA GLU A 322 32.96 5.00 17.16
C GLU A 322 33.55 6.22 17.86
N ASN A 323 32.73 7.01 18.55
CA ASN A 323 33.19 8.24 19.19
C ASN A 323 33.98 7.98 20.48
N VAL A 324 33.52 7.07 21.34
CA VAL A 324 34.18 6.78 22.62
C VAL A 324 35.48 6.01 22.43
N LYS A 325 35.57 5.13 21.42
CA LYS A 325 36.81 4.36 21.14
C LYS A 325 37.97 5.25 20.65
N ASN A 326 37.66 6.43 20.11
CA ASN A 326 38.66 7.42 19.71
C ASN A 326 39.27 8.19 20.89
N ILE A 327 38.70 8.06 22.09
CA ILE A 327 39.26 8.67 23.30
C ILE A 327 40.57 7.98 23.65
N ASP A 328 41.62 8.78 23.87
CA ASP A 328 42.92 8.26 24.26
C ASP A 328 42.84 7.52 25.61
N GLY A 329 43.41 6.32 25.66
CA GLY A 329 43.28 5.41 26.81
C GLY A 329 42.15 4.39 26.72
N VAL A 330 41.21 4.50 25.77
CA VAL A 330 40.13 3.51 25.57
C VAL A 330 40.61 2.36 24.67
N ASP A 331 40.31 1.12 25.07
CA ASP A 331 40.59 -0.13 24.35
C ASP A 331 39.33 -0.65 23.65
N ASP A 332 38.25 -0.79 24.40
CA ASP A 332 36.98 -1.36 23.94
C ASP A 332 35.79 -0.63 24.57
N VAL A 333 34.66 -0.62 23.86
CA VAL A 333 33.42 0.04 24.27
C VAL A 333 32.25 -0.90 23.98
N LYS A 334 31.45 -1.18 25.00
CA LYS A 334 30.27 -2.03 24.91
C LYS A 334 29.05 -1.29 25.45
N PRO A 335 28.31 -0.59 24.58
CA PRO A 335 27.03 -0.03 24.94
C PRO A 335 25.98 -1.14 24.97
N ASP A 336 25.14 -1.13 26.00
CA ASP A 336 23.89 -1.87 26.05
C ASP A 336 22.81 -0.85 26.46
N ILE A 337 22.16 -0.28 25.45
CA ILE A 337 21.13 0.73 25.66
C ILE A 337 19.78 0.22 25.18
N ASN A 338 18.74 0.82 25.69
CA ASN A 338 17.38 0.57 25.27
C ASN A 338 16.73 1.91 24.93
N VAL A 339 15.96 1.90 23.84
CA VAL A 339 15.27 3.07 23.31
C VAL A 339 13.79 2.76 23.33
N LYS A 340 13.04 3.56 24.09
CA LYS A 340 11.57 3.50 24.14
C LYS A 340 11.00 4.82 23.67
N TRP A 341 9.77 4.77 23.20
CA TRP A 341 8.95 5.94 22.93
C TRP A 341 7.73 5.91 23.84
N GLU A 342 7.50 6.99 24.57
CA GLU A 342 6.31 7.16 25.42
C GLU A 342 5.87 8.63 25.31
N ASN A 343 4.58 8.87 25.05
CA ASN A 343 3.94 10.19 25.03
C ASN A 343 4.72 11.25 24.22
N GLY A 344 5.10 10.92 22.98
CA GLY A 344 5.80 11.84 22.08
C GLY A 344 7.26 12.14 22.46
N ARG A 345 7.87 11.35 23.34
CA ARG A 345 9.26 11.52 23.79
C ARG A 345 10.04 10.20 23.77
N TYR A 346 11.31 10.28 23.38
CA TYR A 346 12.24 9.15 23.45
C TYR A 346 12.83 9.01 24.85
N PHE A 347 12.86 7.80 25.37
CA PHE A 347 13.49 7.41 26.62
C PHE A 347 14.66 6.48 26.32
N ILE A 348 15.86 6.91 26.68
CA ILE A 348 17.09 6.15 26.47
C ILE A 348 17.67 5.77 27.83
N PHE A 349 17.85 4.49 28.07
CA PHE A 349 18.36 3.98 29.35
C PHE A 349 19.25 2.77 29.13
N GLY A 350 20.21 2.56 30.02
CA GLY A 350 21.13 1.43 29.95
C GLY A 350 22.53 1.78 30.44
N ASP A 351 23.49 0.96 30.03
CA ASP A 351 24.85 0.99 30.51
C ASP A 351 25.83 1.08 29.34
N VAL A 352 26.89 1.87 29.51
CA VAL A 352 28.03 1.88 28.59
C VAL A 352 29.27 1.45 29.35
N ASN A 353 29.80 0.28 28.98
CA ASN A 353 30.99 -0.29 29.59
C ASN A 353 32.21 0.07 28.74
N VAL A 354 33.18 0.75 29.34
CA VAL A 354 34.41 1.23 28.68
C VAL A 354 35.60 0.52 29.30
N LYS A 355 36.37 -0.18 28.47
CA LYS A 355 37.58 -0.87 28.90
C LYS A 355 38.80 -0.01 28.62
N ARG A 356 39.65 0.20 29.62
CA ARG A 356 40.90 0.96 29.49
C ARG A 356 42.02 0.12 28.85
N LYS A 357 42.89 0.78 28.08
CA LYS A 357 44.13 0.19 27.53
C LYS A 357 45.08 -0.21 28.65
N ARG A 358 45.53 -1.47 28.63
CA ARG A 358 46.51 -2.02 29.58
C ARG A 358 47.78 -2.45 28.83
N ILE A 359 48.95 -2.15 29.40
CA ILE A 359 50.24 -2.67 28.94
C ILE A 359 50.86 -3.44 30.10
N LEU A 360 51.16 -4.72 29.91
CA LEU A 360 51.73 -5.60 30.95
C LEU A 360 50.93 -5.61 32.28
N GLY A 361 49.60 -5.48 32.20
CA GLY A 361 48.70 -5.46 33.36
C GLY A 361 48.55 -4.09 34.06
N ILE A 362 49.28 -3.06 33.64
CA ILE A 362 49.20 -1.70 34.20
C ILE A 362 48.33 -0.82 33.29
N ILE A 363 47.41 -0.05 33.89
CA ILE A 363 46.55 0.91 33.17
C ILE A 363 47.44 2.02 32.59
N LYS A 364 47.38 2.21 31.26
CA LYS A 364 48.27 3.14 30.54
C LYS A 364 47.94 4.61 30.82
N LYS A 365 46.65 4.92 30.91
CA LYS A 365 46.13 6.28 31.08
C LYS A 365 44.72 6.20 31.68
N ASP A 366 44.40 7.09 32.61
CA ASP A 366 43.04 7.16 33.14
C ASP A 366 42.10 7.75 32.08
N VAL A 367 40.85 7.28 32.09
CA VAL A 367 39.80 7.75 31.18
C VAL A 367 38.81 8.51 32.02
N GLU A 368 38.67 9.80 31.75
CA GLU A 368 37.79 10.66 32.53
C GLU A 368 36.31 10.36 32.18
N PRO A 369 35.47 9.97 33.16
CA PRO A 369 34.06 9.67 32.90
C PRO A 369 33.28 10.83 32.28
N SER A 370 33.65 12.07 32.62
CA SER A 370 33.04 13.29 32.08
C SER A 370 33.15 13.38 30.56
N ILE A 371 34.30 12.98 30.00
CA ILE A 371 34.57 13.04 28.55
C ILE A 371 33.75 11.97 27.84
N VAL A 372 33.72 10.74 28.40
CA VAL A 372 32.89 9.65 27.88
C VAL A 372 31.41 10.06 27.86
N LYS A 373 30.93 10.66 28.96
CA LYS A 373 29.56 11.15 29.07
C LYS A 373 29.25 12.21 28.02
N PHE A 374 30.16 13.17 27.83
CA PHE A 374 29.99 14.23 26.85
C PHE A 374 29.85 13.69 25.42
N GLU A 375 30.67 12.72 25.01
CA GLU A 375 30.57 12.12 23.68
C GLU A 375 29.27 11.31 23.51
N ILE A 376 28.83 10.58 24.53
CA ILE A 376 27.53 9.87 24.51
C ILE A 376 26.38 10.87 24.37
N ASP A 377 26.36 11.94 25.16
CA ASP A 377 25.31 12.96 25.10
C ASP A 377 25.26 13.65 23.73
N LYS A 378 26.42 13.86 23.11
CA LYS A 378 26.54 14.43 21.75
C LYS A 378 25.96 13.50 20.70
N VAL A 379 26.23 12.20 20.78
CA VAL A 379 25.64 11.19 19.88
C VAL A 379 24.12 11.18 20.00
N ILE A 380 23.58 11.20 21.21
CA ILE A 380 22.14 11.18 21.42
C ILE A 380 21.48 12.44 20.85
N LYS A 381 22.03 13.64 21.15
CA LYS A 381 21.50 14.92 20.64
C LYS A 381 21.53 15.01 19.11
N LYS A 382 22.53 14.40 18.46
CA LYS A 382 22.64 14.37 17.01
C LYS A 382 21.52 13.55 16.37
N ASN A 383 21.07 12.49 17.04
CA ASN A 383 20.08 11.56 16.51
C ASN A 383 18.65 11.90 16.96
N ILE A 384 18.46 12.54 18.11
CA ILE A 384 17.15 12.80 18.69
C ILE A 384 17.08 14.19 19.34
N SER A 385 16.04 14.96 19.00
CA SER A 385 15.83 16.34 19.47
C SER A 385 15.04 16.42 20.79
N LYS A 386 14.12 15.49 21.07
CA LYS A 386 13.32 15.43 22.30
C LYS A 386 13.49 14.08 23.00
N TYR A 387 14.34 14.03 24.03
CA TYR A 387 14.63 12.78 24.73
C TYR A 387 14.85 12.98 26.24
N THR A 388 14.76 11.88 26.98
CA THR A 388 15.24 11.73 28.35
C THR A 388 16.24 10.60 28.38
N SER A 389 17.47 10.88 28.83
CA SER A 389 18.52 9.86 28.93
C SER A 389 18.88 9.56 30.39
N ARG A 390 19.06 8.27 30.69
CA ARG A 390 19.62 7.75 31.95
C ARG A 390 20.61 6.65 31.61
N ILE A 391 21.81 7.06 31.20
CA ILE A 391 22.89 6.14 30.86
C ILE A 391 23.91 6.13 31.98
N SER A 392 24.17 4.93 32.50
CA SER A 392 25.24 4.65 33.45
C SER A 392 26.54 4.36 32.69
N ILE A 393 27.66 4.86 33.18
CA ILE A 393 28.97 4.70 32.53
C ILE A 393 29.88 3.94 33.49
N ASN A 394 30.31 2.76 33.07
CA ASN A 394 31.19 1.88 33.85
C ASN A 394 32.56 1.83 33.15
N ILE A 395 33.63 2.16 33.88
CA ILE A 395 34.98 2.20 33.30
C ILE A 395 35.90 1.22 34.04
N GLU A 396 36.37 0.20 33.32
CA GLU A 396 37.15 -0.95 33.84
C GLU A 396 38.61 -1.01 33.38
#